data_AF-A0A6G0WE78-F1
#
_entry.id   AF-A0A6G0WE78-F1
#
_cell.length_a   1.000
_cell.length_b   1.000
_cell.length_c   1.000
_cell.angle_alpha   90.00
_cell.angle_beta   90.00
_cell.angle_gamma   90.00
#
_symmetry.space_group_name_H-M   'P 1'
#
loop_
_entity.id
_entity.type
_entity.pdbx_description
1 polymer ?
#
loop_
_entity_poly.entity_id
_entity_poly.type
_entity_poly.pdbx_seq_one_letter_code
_entity_poly.pdbx_strand_id
1 'polypeptide(L)'
;MADDKPTRFEETLTFESLRAKVAHFAEEREWTKFHTPRNLLLAMTGEVGEVCECFQWRGDHDQDVDKWSAEDKEHLGEELSDVLIYLIRLADRCNVDLPAAALRKIEKNAVKYPVDLAKGSSKKYTEYQS
;
A
#
# COMPACT_ATOMS: atom_id res chain seq x y z
N MET A 1 18.28 -17.45 23.74
CA MET A 1 17.19 -18.03 22.94
C MET A 1 16.64 -16.89 22.11
N ALA A 2 16.82 -16.93 20.79
CA ALA A 2 16.27 -15.90 19.92
C ALA A 2 14.75 -16.02 19.97
N ASP A 3 14.08 -14.88 20.12
CA ASP A 3 12.62 -14.76 20.20
C ASP A 3 12.08 -15.08 18.79
N ASP A 4 11.72 -16.34 18.55
CA ASP A 4 11.17 -16.85 17.27
C ASP A 4 9.71 -16.39 17.14
N LYS A 5 9.51 -15.07 17.04
CA LYS A 5 8.20 -14.50 16.77
C LYS A 5 7.88 -14.71 15.30
N PRO A 6 6.75 -15.33 14.97
CA PRO A 6 6.33 -15.47 13.58
C PRO A 6 6.21 -14.09 12.96
N THR A 7 6.66 -13.97 11.71
CA THR A 7 6.50 -12.75 10.93
C THR A 7 5.02 -12.44 10.70
N ARG A 8 4.73 -11.15 10.66
CA ARG A 8 3.36 -10.64 10.48
C ARG A 8 2.88 -10.74 9.03
N PHE A 9 3.79 -10.76 8.07
CA PHE A 9 3.50 -10.83 6.64
C PHE A 9 4.23 -12.02 6.02
N GLU A 10 3.78 -12.42 4.83
CA GLU A 10 4.45 -13.47 4.06
C GLU A 10 5.89 -13.04 3.72
N GLU A 11 6.86 -13.90 4.04
CA GLU A 11 8.29 -13.54 4.05
C GLU A 11 8.97 -13.68 2.68
N THR A 12 8.45 -14.54 1.81
CA THR A 12 9.20 -15.05 0.67
C THR A 12 8.80 -14.38 -0.65
N LEU A 13 7.61 -13.81 -0.71
CA LEU A 13 7.06 -13.11 -1.86
C LEU A 13 7.67 -11.72 -1.97
N THR A 14 8.46 -11.54 -3.02
CA THR A 14 9.06 -10.25 -3.35
C THR A 14 8.10 -9.41 -4.19
N PHE A 15 8.30 -8.09 -4.17
CA PHE A 15 7.59 -7.18 -5.08
C PHE A 15 7.76 -7.56 -6.56
N GLU A 16 8.95 -8.03 -6.96
CA GLU A 16 9.18 -8.49 -8.33
C GLU A 16 8.36 -9.74 -8.64
N SER A 17 8.30 -10.70 -7.72
CA SER A 17 7.47 -11.89 -7.91
C SER A 17 5.97 -11.55 -8.00
N LEU A 18 5.50 -10.57 -7.22
CA LEU A 18 4.12 -10.09 -7.29
C LEU A 18 3.85 -9.34 -8.60
N ARG A 19 4.76 -8.45 -9.02
CA ARG A 19 4.72 -7.77 -10.33
C ARG A 19 4.60 -8.77 -11.48
N ALA A 20 5.44 -9.81 -11.48
CA ALA A 20 5.42 -10.86 -12.49
C ALA A 20 4.08 -11.63 -12.50
N LYS A 21 3.54 -11.98 -11.33
CA LYS A 21 2.23 -12.65 -11.22
C LYS A 21 1.09 -11.79 -11.78
N VAL A 22 1.05 -10.50 -11.43
CA VAL A 22 0.03 -9.56 -11.92
C VAL A 22 0.15 -9.35 -13.43
N ALA A 23 1.38 -9.21 -13.93
CA ALA A 23 1.63 -9.09 -15.37
C ALA A 23 1.16 -10.33 -16.14
N HIS A 24 1.53 -11.51 -15.67
CA HIS A 24 1.15 -12.78 -16.27
C HIS A 24 -0.37 -12.98 -16.27
N PHE A 25 -1.04 -12.72 -15.14
CA PHE A 25 -2.51 -12.79 -15.04
C PHE A 25 -3.21 -11.93 -16.10
N ALA A 26 -2.70 -10.71 -16.33
CA ALA A 26 -3.24 -9.80 -17.34
C ALA A 26 -2.94 -10.26 -18.77
N GLU A 27 -1.77 -10.86 -19.01
CA GLU A 27 -1.37 -11.38 -20.32
C GLU A 27 -2.23 -12.57 -20.76
N GLU A 28 -2.48 -13.53 -19.86
CA GLU A 28 -3.33 -14.70 -20.12
C GLU A 28 -4.75 -14.32 -20.57
N ARG A 29 -5.22 -13.13 -20.16
CA ARG A 29 -6.56 -12.60 -20.47
C ARG A 29 -6.54 -11.59 -21.60
N GLU A 30 -5.38 -11.34 -22.21
CA GLU A 30 -5.14 -10.28 -23.19
C GLU A 30 -5.53 -8.87 -22.69
N TRP A 31 -5.46 -8.63 -21.38
CA TRP A 31 -5.87 -7.38 -20.75
C TRP A 31 -4.78 -6.30 -20.79
N THR A 32 -3.56 -6.66 -21.15
CA THR A 32 -2.44 -5.70 -21.29
C THR A 32 -2.79 -4.49 -22.16
N LYS A 33 -3.67 -4.66 -23.17
CA LYS A 33 -4.18 -3.57 -24.03
C LYS A 33 -5.05 -2.54 -23.28
N PHE A 34 -5.73 -2.95 -22.21
CA PHE A 34 -6.55 -2.06 -21.37
C PHE A 34 -5.74 -1.43 -20.22
N HIS A 35 -4.61 -2.04 -19.85
CA HIS A 35 -3.71 -1.60 -18.77
C HIS A 35 -2.82 -0.43 -19.23
N THR A 36 -3.45 0.66 -19.69
CA THR A 36 -2.78 1.94 -19.89
C THR A 36 -2.57 2.63 -18.54
N PRO A 37 -1.53 3.47 -18.36
CA PRO A 37 -1.28 4.13 -17.07
C PRO A 37 -2.48 4.90 -16.51
N ARG A 38 -3.22 5.61 -17.37
CA ARG A 38 -4.42 6.35 -16.96
C ARG A 38 -5.53 5.42 -16.48
N ASN A 39 -5.77 4.31 -17.18
CA ASN A 39 -6.83 3.38 -16.80
C ASN A 39 -6.51 2.69 -15.46
N LEU A 40 -5.25 2.28 -15.27
CA LEU A 40 -4.78 1.68 -14.01
C LEU A 40 -4.89 2.66 -12.83
N LEU A 41 -4.52 3.93 -13.04
CA LEU A 41 -4.69 4.97 -12.03
C LEU A 41 -6.16 5.16 -11.62
N LEU A 42 -7.07 5.18 -12.61
CA LEU A 42 -8.50 5.34 -12.34
C LEU A 42 -9.09 4.12 -11.64
N ALA A 43 -8.71 2.91 -12.03
CA ALA A 43 -9.11 1.67 -11.35
C ALA A 43 -8.62 1.68 -9.89
N MET A 44 -7.33 1.95 -9.66
CA MET A 44 -6.75 2.09 -8.31
C MET A 44 -7.50 3.13 -7.45
N THR A 45 -7.99 4.22 -8.05
CA THR A 45 -8.76 5.24 -7.33
C THR A 45 -10.12 4.71 -6.89
N GLY A 46 -10.75 3.83 -7.69
CA GLY A 46 -11.96 3.09 -7.31
C GLY A 46 -11.71 2.22 -6.08
N GLU A 47 -10.66 1.39 -6.11
CA GLU A 47 -10.33 0.50 -4.99
C GLU A 47 -9.97 1.26 -3.71
N VAL A 48 -9.35 2.43 -3.82
CA VAL A 48 -9.15 3.31 -2.65
C VAL A 48 -10.51 3.76 -2.07
N GLY A 49 -11.51 3.96 -2.92
CA GLY A 49 -12.90 4.19 -2.50
C GLY A 49 -13.47 3.00 -1.74
N GLU A 50 -13.29 1.79 -2.22
CA GLU A 50 -13.77 0.55 -1.56
C GLU A 50 -13.07 0.35 -0.20
N VAL A 51 -11.76 0.64 -0.11
CA VAL A 51 -11.07 0.75 1.19
C VAL A 51 -11.74 1.79 2.09
N CYS A 52 -12.15 2.95 1.57
CA CYS A 52 -12.85 3.96 2.39
C CYS A 52 -14.20 3.44 2.89
N GLU A 53 -14.94 2.66 2.09
CA GLU A 53 -16.22 2.09 2.47
C GLU A 53 -16.11 1.15 3.68
N CYS A 54 -14.99 0.44 3.83
CA CYS A 54 -14.70 -0.38 5.01
C CYS A 54 -14.69 0.43 6.32
N PHE A 55 -14.38 1.73 6.25
CA PHE A 55 -14.25 2.61 7.42
C PHE A 55 -15.35 3.67 7.54
N GLN A 56 -16.09 4.00 6.47
CA GLN A 56 -16.91 5.21 6.37
C GLN A 56 -17.97 5.37 7.49
N TRP A 57 -18.45 4.27 8.08
CA TRP A 57 -19.44 4.26 9.16
C TRP A 57 -18.88 3.92 10.54
N ARG A 58 -17.56 3.69 10.64
CA ARG A 58 -16.88 3.39 11.91
C ARG A 58 -16.44 4.72 12.54
N GLY A 59 -17.21 5.19 13.52
CA GLY A 59 -16.92 6.46 14.19
C GLY A 59 -15.55 6.47 14.90
N ASP A 60 -15.05 7.65 15.23
CA ASP A 60 -13.70 7.84 15.82
C ASP A 60 -13.45 7.07 17.12
N HIS A 61 -14.51 6.67 17.83
CA HIS A 61 -14.44 5.89 19.07
C HIS A 61 -14.48 4.36 18.86
N ASP A 62 -14.73 3.88 17.63
CA ASP A 62 -14.87 2.45 17.29
C ASP A 62 -13.85 2.01 16.21
N GLN A 63 -12.67 2.64 16.23
CA GLN A 63 -11.57 2.32 15.30
C GLN A 63 -10.70 1.14 15.76
N ASP A 64 -11.16 0.39 16.76
CA ASP A 64 -10.43 -0.78 17.24
C ASP A 64 -10.57 -1.94 16.26
N VAL A 65 -9.65 -1.98 15.29
CA VAL A 65 -9.56 -3.02 14.25
C VAL A 65 -9.42 -4.43 14.82
N ASP A 66 -8.99 -4.57 16.09
CA ASP A 66 -8.88 -5.89 16.71
C ASP A 66 -10.26 -6.51 16.98
N LYS A 67 -11.31 -5.69 17.14
CA LYS A 67 -12.70 -6.13 17.34
C LYS A 67 -13.45 -6.47 16.06
N TRP A 68 -12.86 -6.20 14.90
CA TRP A 68 -13.50 -6.48 13.62
C TRP A 68 -13.71 -7.99 13.43
N SER A 69 -14.80 -8.33 12.76
CA SER A 69 -15.12 -9.72 12.42
C SER A 69 -14.05 -10.31 11.48
N ALA A 70 -14.03 -11.63 11.33
CA ALA A 70 -13.13 -12.26 10.34
C ALA A 70 -13.47 -11.81 8.91
N GLU A 71 -14.77 -11.69 8.61
CA GLU A 71 -15.29 -11.21 7.33
C GLU A 71 -14.89 -9.75 7.06
N ASP A 72 -14.99 -8.88 8.06
CA ASP A 72 -14.55 -7.48 7.94
C ASP A 72 -13.06 -7.38 7.60
N LYS A 73 -12.23 -8.24 8.22
CA LYS A 73 -10.78 -8.28 8.01
C LYS A 73 -10.42 -8.89 6.66
N GLU A 74 -11.17 -9.89 6.22
CA GLU A 74 -11.03 -10.49 4.89
C GLU A 74 -11.35 -9.46 3.81
N HIS A 75 -12.52 -8.82 3.90
CA HIS A 75 -12.94 -7.78 2.96
C HIS A 75 -11.94 -6.60 2.92
N LEU A 76 -11.51 -6.09 4.08
CA LEU A 76 -10.45 -5.07 4.12
C LEU A 76 -9.15 -5.57 3.44
N GLY A 77 -8.82 -6.84 3.60
CA GLY A 77 -7.67 -7.47 2.97
C GLY A 77 -7.78 -7.53 1.44
N GLU A 78 -8.97 -7.81 0.91
CA GLU A 78 -9.29 -7.78 -0.52
C GLU A 78 -9.07 -6.36 -1.09
N GLU A 79 -9.71 -5.35 -0.49
CA GLU A 79 -9.63 -3.97 -0.99
C GLU A 79 -8.22 -3.38 -0.93
N LEU A 80 -7.48 -3.66 0.17
CA LEU A 80 -6.08 -3.27 0.28
C LEU A 80 -5.20 -3.97 -0.77
N SER A 81 -5.53 -5.23 -1.10
CA SER A 81 -4.82 -6.00 -2.12
C SER A 81 -5.07 -5.46 -3.52
N ASP A 82 -6.30 -5.05 -3.84
CA ASP A 82 -6.64 -4.49 -5.14
C ASP A 82 -5.94 -3.14 -5.38
N VAL A 83 -5.88 -2.27 -4.36
CA VAL A 83 -5.05 -1.05 -4.41
C VAL A 83 -3.58 -1.40 -4.69
N LEU A 84 -3.02 -2.39 -4.00
CA LEU A 84 -1.63 -2.82 -4.19
C LEU A 84 -1.38 -3.38 -5.60
N ILE A 85 -2.28 -4.22 -6.10
CA ILE A 85 -2.19 -4.86 -7.42
C ILE A 85 -2.19 -3.79 -8.52
N TYR A 86 -3.11 -2.83 -8.47
CA TYR A 86 -3.11 -1.74 -9.43
C TYR A 86 -1.90 -0.83 -9.31
N LEU A 87 -1.42 -0.52 -8.10
CA LEU A 87 -0.21 0.27 -7.89
C LEU A 87 1.02 -0.41 -8.49
N ILE A 88 1.20 -1.71 -8.24
CA ILE A 88 2.31 -2.50 -8.81
C ILE A 88 2.21 -2.53 -10.33
N ARG A 89 1.02 -2.80 -10.89
CA ARG A 89 0.85 -2.84 -12.34
C ARG A 89 1.05 -1.47 -12.98
N LEU A 90 0.63 -0.39 -12.32
CA LEU A 90 0.88 0.97 -12.76
C LEU A 90 2.37 1.28 -12.79
N ALA A 91 3.11 0.93 -11.72
CA ALA A 91 4.55 1.11 -11.67
C ALA A 91 5.27 0.33 -12.78
N ASP A 92 4.89 -0.93 -13.00
CA ASP A 92 5.39 -1.79 -14.08
C ASP A 92 5.17 -1.15 -15.46
N ARG A 93 3.94 -0.69 -15.75
CA ARG A 93 3.62 -0.03 -17.03
C ARG A 93 4.29 1.34 -17.21
N CYS A 94 4.73 1.97 -16.12
CA CYS A 94 5.47 3.22 -16.12
C CYS A 94 7.00 3.04 -16.03
N ASN A 95 7.50 1.80 -16.02
CA ASN A 95 8.92 1.46 -15.84
C ASN A 95 9.52 2.07 -14.54
N VAL A 96 8.76 2.01 -13.45
CA VAL A 96 9.19 2.47 -12.13
C VAL A 96 9.54 1.26 -11.27
N ASP A 97 10.79 1.18 -10.83
CA ASP A 97 11.19 0.30 -9.74
C ASP A 97 10.57 0.80 -8.42
N LEU A 98 9.37 0.28 -8.12
CA LEU A 98 8.55 0.71 -6.99
C LEU A 98 9.23 0.45 -5.64
N PRO A 99 9.82 -0.73 -5.36
CA PRO A 99 10.57 -0.97 -4.13
C PRO A 99 11.72 0.02 -3.93
N ALA A 100 12.56 0.22 -4.95
CA ALA A 100 13.68 1.15 -4.82
C ALA A 100 13.20 2.61 -4.68
N ALA A 101 12.10 2.98 -5.35
CA ALA A 101 11.49 4.30 -5.19
C ALA A 101 10.94 4.53 -3.78
N ALA A 102 10.31 3.51 -3.18
CA ALA A 102 9.80 3.54 -1.82
C ALA A 102 10.95 3.69 -0.80
N LEU A 103 12.03 2.91 -0.94
CA LEU A 103 13.21 3.01 -0.07
C LEU A 103 13.84 4.42 -0.11
N ARG A 104 14.10 4.95 -1.32
CA ARG A 104 14.59 6.33 -1.47
C ARG A 104 13.64 7.36 -0.88
N LYS A 105 12.33 7.11 -0.93
CA LYS A 105 11.32 8.03 -0.37
C LYS A 105 11.33 8.01 1.16
N ILE A 106 11.53 6.85 1.77
CA ILE A 106 11.70 6.71 3.23
C ILE A 106 12.94 7.49 3.70
N GLU A 107 14.08 7.33 3.03
CA GLU A 107 15.32 8.07 3.35
C GLU A 107 15.10 9.59 3.28
N LYS A 108 14.46 10.07 2.20
CA LYS A 108 14.10 11.48 2.05
C LYS A 108 13.14 11.96 3.14
N ASN A 109 12.20 11.12 3.57
CA ASN A 109 11.28 11.46 4.65
C ASN A 109 12.00 11.51 6.00
N ALA A 110 13.00 10.65 6.26
CA ALA A 110 13.78 10.69 7.50
C ALA A 110 14.59 11.98 7.64
N VAL A 111 15.17 12.49 6.55
CA VAL A 111 15.84 13.81 6.53
C VAL A 111 14.84 14.94 6.80
N LYS A 112 13.64 14.82 6.23
CA LYS A 112 12.57 15.81 6.33
C LYS A 112 11.91 15.85 7.71
N TYR A 113 11.89 14.73 8.43
CA TYR A 113 11.29 14.58 9.76
C TYR A 113 12.31 13.93 10.72
N PRO A 114 13.33 14.67 11.19
CA PRO A 114 14.31 14.15 12.14
C PRO A 114 13.64 13.71 13.44
N VAL A 115 14.12 12.62 14.04
CA VAL A 115 13.53 12.03 15.25
C VAL A 115 13.43 13.07 16.39
N ASP A 116 14.49 13.83 16.62
CA ASP A 116 14.55 14.78 17.74
C ASP A 116 13.53 15.93 17.61
N LEU A 117 13.01 16.18 16.42
CA LEU A 117 12.04 17.26 16.15
C LEU A 117 10.62 16.73 15.93
N ALA A 118 10.47 15.55 15.32
CA ALA A 118 9.18 15.01 14.89
C ALA A 118 8.61 13.91 15.82
N LYS A 119 9.36 13.43 16.81
CA LYS A 119 8.87 12.36 17.71
C LYS A 119 7.62 12.80 18.46
N GLY A 120 6.53 12.04 18.30
CA GLY A 120 5.25 12.33 18.94
C GLY A 120 4.51 13.56 18.37
N SER A 121 4.95 14.09 17.24
CA SER A 121 4.35 15.27 16.61
C SER A 121 4.01 15.03 15.15
N SER A 122 2.78 15.37 14.75
CA SER A 122 2.29 15.29 13.36
C SER A 122 2.49 16.58 12.58
N LYS A 123 3.18 17.58 13.17
CA LYS A 123 3.40 18.87 12.50
C LYS A 123 4.15 18.67 11.19
N LYS A 124 3.84 19.52 10.22
CA LYS A 124 4.53 19.49 8.93
C LYS A 124 5.97 19.94 9.15
N TYR A 125 6.93 19.32 8.47
CA TYR A 125 8.35 19.64 8.55
C TYR A 125 8.71 21.12 8.43
N THR A 126 7.89 21.90 7.72
CA THR A 126 8.00 23.36 7.60
C THR A 126 7.84 24.09 8.94
N GLU A 127 7.31 23.43 9.96
CA GLU A 127 7.09 23.96 11.31
C GLU A 127 8.21 23.59 12.29
N TYR A 128 9.16 22.73 11.91
CA TYR A 128 10.33 22.38 12.75
C TYR A 128 11.60 23.16 12.37
N GLN A 129 11.59 23.79 11.19
CA GLN A 129 12.68 24.64 10.70
C GLN A 129 12.35 26.10 11.00
N SER A 130 12.50 26.50 12.26
CA SER A 130 12.48 27.91 12.69
C SER A 130 13.86 28.36 13.09
#